data_AF-A0A972J6W2-F1
#
_entry.id   AF-A0A972J6W2-F1
#
_cell.length_a   1.000
_cell.length_b   1.000
_cell.length_c   1.000
_cell.angle_alpha   90.00
_cell.angle_beta   90.00
_cell.angle_gamma   90.00
#
_symmetry.space_group_name_H-M   'P 1'
#
loop_
_entity.id
_entity.type
_entity.pdbx_description
1 polymer ?
#
loop_
_entity_poly.entity_id
_entity_poly.type
_entity_poly.pdbx_seq_one_letter_code
_entity_poly.pdbx_strand_id
1 'polypeptide(L)'
;MREKYLARESGGAARRLIGLAVAVSVLFFLLVLRLWYLQIVKAETYQNLSESNRLRLVPVAASRGTILDRNGAVLVDNSPSFSIAVMPQEVA
;
A
#
# COMPACT_ATOMS: atom_id res chain seq x y z
N MET A 1 61.52 -14.28 5.11
CA MET A 1 61.34 -12.81 5.11
C MET A 1 60.01 -12.35 4.49
N ARG A 2 59.54 -12.89 3.34
CA ARG A 2 58.27 -12.50 2.67
C ARG A 2 56.97 -12.80 3.45
N GLU A 3 56.91 -13.88 4.22
CA GLU A 3 55.67 -14.28 4.93
C GLU A 3 55.21 -13.27 5.99
N LYS A 4 56.16 -12.60 6.68
CA LYS A 4 55.83 -11.60 7.70
C LYS A 4 55.25 -10.30 7.11
N TYR A 5 55.52 -10.00 5.83
CA TYR A 5 54.94 -8.84 5.14
C TYR A 5 53.50 -9.09 4.71
N LEU A 6 53.22 -10.27 4.15
CA LEU A 6 51.86 -10.68 3.77
C LEU A 6 50.91 -10.74 4.98
N ALA A 7 51.40 -11.18 6.14
CA ALA A 7 50.62 -11.23 7.39
C ALA A 7 50.39 -9.84 8.04
N ARG A 8 51.28 -8.87 7.79
CA ARG A 8 51.16 -7.50 8.35
C ARG A 8 50.22 -6.63 7.52
N GLU A 9 50.15 -6.87 6.21
CA GLU A 9 49.23 -6.20 5.28
C GLU A 9 47.78 -6.67 5.46
N SER A 10 47.58 -7.98 5.70
CA SER A 10 46.25 -8.58 5.93
C SER A 10 45.61 -8.18 7.25
N GLY A 11 46.38 -7.96 8.32
CA GLY A 11 45.84 -7.55 9.62
C GLY A 11 45.15 -6.18 9.63
N GLY A 12 45.60 -5.25 8.80
CA GLY A 12 44.96 -3.93 8.63
C GLY A 12 43.70 -4.01 7.76
N ALA A 13 43.77 -4.77 6.66
CA ALA A 13 42.63 -4.98 5.77
C ALA A 13 41.49 -5.75 6.46
N ALA A 14 41.79 -6.82 7.20
CA ALA A 14 40.82 -7.62 7.93
C ALA A 14 40.08 -6.79 8.99
N ARG A 15 40.77 -5.93 9.74
CA ARG A 15 40.12 -5.05 10.73
C ARG A 15 39.14 -4.06 10.10
N ARG A 16 39.48 -3.51 8.92
CA ARG A 16 38.58 -2.61 8.16
C ARG A 16 37.36 -3.36 7.64
N LEU A 17 37.54 -4.57 7.11
CA LEU A 17 36.45 -5.43 6.64
C LEU A 17 35.51 -5.83 7.77
N ILE A 18 36.05 -6.18 8.95
CA ILE A 18 35.25 -6.50 10.14
C ILE A 18 34.46 -5.26 10.59
N GLY A 19 35.08 -4.08 10.63
CA GLY A 19 34.39 -2.84 10.98
C GLY A 19 33.23 -2.51 10.03
N LEU A 20 33.44 -2.68 8.73
CA LEU A 20 32.39 -2.54 7.71
C LEU A 20 31.28 -3.58 7.88
N ALA A 21 31.64 -4.85 8.10
CA ALA A 21 30.67 -5.92 8.31
C ALA A 21 29.79 -5.64 9.53
N VAL A 22 30.37 -5.21 10.65
CA VAL A 22 29.62 -4.83 11.85
C VAL A 22 28.69 -3.64 11.57
N ALA A 23 29.17 -2.60 10.90
CA ALA A 23 28.34 -1.45 10.56
C ALA A 23 27.12 -1.83 9.70
N VAL A 24 27.35 -2.67 8.67
CA VAL A 24 26.27 -3.20 7.83
C VAL A 24 25.32 -4.07 8.64
N SER A 25 25.83 -4.97 9.49
CA SER A 25 24.98 -5.81 10.34
C SER A 25 24.11 -4.99 11.29
N VAL A 26 24.64 -3.92 11.90
CA VAL A 26 23.85 -3.01 12.75
C VAL A 26 22.76 -2.32 11.95
N LEU A 27 23.07 -1.84 10.74
CA LEU A 27 22.08 -1.22 9.87
C LEU A 27 20.93 -2.19 9.54
N PHE A 28 21.25 -3.41 9.10
CA PHE A 28 20.23 -4.42 8.81
C PHE A 28 19.45 -4.82 10.05
N PHE A 29 20.10 -4.93 11.21
CA PHE A 29 19.42 -5.20 12.47
C PHE A 29 18.38 -4.14 12.81
N LEU A 30 18.69 -2.85 12.63
CA LEU A 30 17.74 -1.75 12.81
C LEU A 30 16.56 -1.84 11.83
N LEU A 31 16.82 -2.21 10.57
CA LEU A 31 15.76 -2.41 9.58
C LEU A 31 14.84 -3.59 9.95
N VAL A 32 15.40 -4.70 10.44
CA VAL A 32 14.62 -5.86 10.90
C VAL A 32 13.78 -5.48 12.11
N LEU A 33 14.32 -4.74 13.08
CA LEU A 33 13.56 -4.23 14.22
C LEU A 33 12.42 -3.31 13.76
N ARG A 34 12.67 -2.43 12.79
CA ARG A 34 11.64 -1.56 12.23
C ARG A 34 10.55 -2.37 11.54
N LEU A 35 10.92 -3.39 10.77
CA LEU A 35 9.97 -4.28 10.12
C LEU A 35 9.14 -5.02 11.17
N TRP A 36 9.76 -5.60 12.20
CA TRP A 36 9.07 -6.26 13.30
C TRP A 36 8.06 -5.34 13.99
N TYR A 37 8.45 -4.09 14.25
CA TYR A 37 7.53 -3.09 14.82
C TYR A 37 6.31 -2.83 13.92
N LEU A 38 6.51 -2.69 12.61
CA LEU A 38 5.40 -2.48 11.67
C LEU A 38 4.50 -3.72 11.57
N GLN A 39 5.10 -4.90 11.59
CA GLN A 39 4.40 -6.17 11.39
C GLN A 39 3.69 -6.70 12.63
N ILE A 40 4.20 -6.43 13.84
CA ILE A 40 3.64 -6.95 15.09
C ILE A 40 2.88 -5.86 15.84
N VAL A 41 3.51 -4.72 16.10
CA VAL A 41 2.89 -3.64 16.90
C VAL A 41 1.82 -2.91 16.10
N LYS A 42 2.07 -2.63 14.81
CA LYS A 42 1.11 -1.93 13.94
C LYS A 42 0.28 -2.85 13.04
N ALA A 43 0.37 -4.17 13.23
CA ALA A 43 -0.30 -5.17 12.39
C ALA A 43 -1.80 -4.89 12.28
N GLU A 44 -2.46 -4.81 13.43
CA GLU A 44 -3.91 -4.65 13.54
C GLU A 44 -4.39 -3.35 12.89
N THR A 45 -3.67 -2.25 13.13
CA THR A 45 -4.00 -0.95 12.52
C THR A 45 -3.96 -1.02 11.00
N TYR A 46 -2.92 -1.60 10.42
CA TYR A 46 -2.78 -1.69 8.97
C TYR A 46 -3.74 -2.72 8.35
N GLN A 47 -4.08 -3.79 9.07
CA GLN A 47 -5.13 -4.73 8.65
C GLN A 47 -6.50 -4.06 8.59
N ASN A 48 -6.87 -3.30 9.62
CA ASN A 48 -8.14 -2.58 9.66
C ASN A 48 -8.25 -1.53 8.54
N LEU A 49 -7.18 -0.77 8.28
CA LEU A 49 -7.12 0.17 7.15
C LEU A 49 -7.26 -0.54 5.79
N SER A 50 -6.68 -1.73 5.65
CA SER A 50 -6.82 -2.53 4.43
C SER A 50 -8.25 -3.03 4.24
N GLU A 51 -8.92 -3.51 5.29
CA GLU A 51 -10.32 -3.95 5.25
C GLU A 51 -11.25 -2.78 4.87
N SER A 52 -11.04 -1.59 5.43
CA SER A 52 -11.85 -0.41 5.06
C SER A 52 -11.65 0.01 3.61
N ASN A 53 -10.45 -0.20 3.04
CA ASN A 53 -10.19 0.06 1.63
C ASN A 53 -10.76 -1.03 0.71
N ARG A 54 -10.94 -2.25 1.22
CA ARG A 54 -11.49 -3.38 0.47
C ARG A 54 -13.01 -3.29 0.31
N LEU A 55 -13.70 -2.74 1.30
CA LEU A 55 -15.16 -2.65 1.31
C LEU A 55 -15.62 -1.21 1.06
N ARG A 56 -15.76 -0.86 -0.23
CA ARG A 56 -16.49 0.37 -0.60
C ARG A 56 -17.98 0.07 -0.65
N LEU A 57 -18.71 0.47 0.39
CA LEU A 57 -20.18 0.43 0.38
C LEU A 57 -20.69 1.43 -0.67
N VAL A 58 -21.07 0.93 -1.84
CA VAL A 58 -21.77 1.71 -2.86
C VAL A 58 -23.27 1.51 -2.63
N PRO A 59 -24.00 2.52 -2.13
CA PRO A 59 -25.44 2.39 -1.99
C PRO A 59 -26.07 2.25 -3.37
N VAL A 60 -26.78 1.15 -3.59
CA VAL A 60 -27.59 0.96 -4.81
C VAL A 60 -28.93 1.62 -4.55
N ALA A 61 -29.21 2.72 -5.26
CA ALA A 61 -30.51 3.36 -5.20
C ALA A 61 -31.57 2.40 -5.77
N ALA A 62 -32.62 2.13 -5.00
CA ALA A 62 -33.78 1.40 -5.52
C ALA A 62 -34.47 2.25 -6.59
N SER A 63 -34.81 1.65 -7.73
CA SER A 63 -35.62 2.33 -8.74
C SER A 63 -36.99 2.68 -8.15
N ARG A 64 -37.51 3.87 -8.46
CA ARG A 64 -38.88 4.23 -8.09
C ARG A 64 -39.85 3.31 -8.86
N GLY A 65 -40.89 2.84 -8.19
CA GLY A 65 -41.94 2.06 -8.83
C GLY A 65 -42.70 2.89 -9.87
N THR A 66 -43.18 2.22 -10.91
CA THR A 66 -43.99 2.81 -11.96
C THR A 66 -45.41 3.10 -11.44
N ILE A 67 -45.90 4.33 -11.60
CA ILE A 67 -47.27 4.70 -11.22
C ILE A 67 -48.19 4.47 -12.41
N LEU A 68 -49.26 3.71 -12.20
CA LEU A 68 -50.25 3.35 -13.22
C LEU A 68 -51.59 4.05 -12.93
N ASP A 69 -52.32 4.43 -13.98
CA ASP A 69 -53.74 4.78 -13.88
C ASP A 69 -54.61 3.51 -13.72
N ARG A 70 -55.89 3.66 -13.37
CA ARG A 70 -56.90 2.58 -13.26
C ARG A 70 -57.03 1.69 -14.50
N ASN A 71 -56.61 2.19 -15.66
CA ASN A 71 -56.64 1.47 -16.94
C ASN A 71 -55.29 0.80 -17.28
N GLY A 72 -54.32 0.81 -16.36
CA GLY A 72 -52.99 0.23 -16.57
C GLY A 72 -52.03 1.08 -17.41
N ALA A 73 -52.37 2.35 -17.68
CA ALA A 73 -51.48 3.28 -18.38
C ALA A 73 -50.41 3.85 -17.43
N VAL A 74 -49.15 3.87 -17.86
CA VAL A 74 -48.02 4.40 -17.07
C VAL A 74 -48.07 5.93 -17.03
N LEU A 75 -48.11 6.50 -15.82
CA LEU A 75 -48.09 7.94 -15.58
C LEU A 75 -46.70 8.45 -15.17
N VAL A 76 -45.93 7.67 -14.42
CA VAL A 76 -44.58 8.01 -13.95
C VAL A 76 -43.70 6.77 -13.99
N ASP A 77 -42.52 6.88 -14.61
CA ASP A 77 -41.51 5.82 -14.65
C ASP A 77 -40.09 6.38 -14.52
N ASN A 78 -39.12 5.51 -14.23
CA ASN A 78 -37.70 5.87 -14.18
C ASN A 78 -37.10 5.89 -15.60
N SER A 79 -36.48 7.01 -16.00
CA SER A 79 -35.80 7.16 -17.29
C SER A 79 -34.31 7.44 -17.07
N PRO A 80 -33.39 6.75 -17.77
CA PRO A 80 -31.96 6.98 -17.63
C PRO A 80 -31.57 8.40 -18.09
N SER A 81 -30.74 9.08 -17.31
CA SER A 81 -30.18 10.40 -17.64
C SER A 81 -28.67 10.28 -17.85
N PHE A 82 -28.17 10.75 -18.99
CA PHE A 82 -26.75 10.76 -19.31
C PHE A 82 -26.14 12.12 -18.98
N SER A 83 -24.99 12.13 -18.32
CA SER A 83 -24.20 13.33 -18.05
C SER A 83 -22.77 13.11 -18.53
N ILE A 84 -22.19 14.11 -19.19
CA ILE A 84 -20.80 14.10 -19.66
C ILE A 84 -19.97 14.89 -18.64
N ALA A 85 -18.92 14.26 -18.11
CA ALA A 85 -17.94 14.91 -17.25
C ALA A 85 -16.54 14.70 -17.84
N VAL A 86 -15.70 15.73 -17.79
CA VAL A 86 -14.29 15.65 -18.18
C VAL A 86 -13.42 16.13 -17.03
N MET A 87 -12.32 15.43 -16.75
CA MET A 87 -11.32 15.91 -15.80
C MET A 87 -10.36 16.86 -16.55
N PRO A 88 -10.20 18.12 -16.11
CA PRO A 88 -9.33 19.08 -16.80
C PRO A 88 -7.87 18.61 -16.99
N GLN A 89 -7.45 17.65 -16.18
CA GLN A 89 -6.10 17.07 -16.17
C GLN A 89 -5.82 16.16 -17.38
N GLU A 90 -6.86 15.62 -18.03
CA GLU A 90 -6.74 14.65 -19.13
C GLU A 90 -6.81 15.28 -20.52
N VAL A 91 -7.00 16.60 -20.59
CA VAL A 91 -7.29 17.35 -21.83
C VAL A 91 -6.28 18.47 -22.13
N ALA A 92 -5.21 18.56 -21.34
CA ALA A 92 -4.14 19.55 -21.48
C ALA A 92 -2.97 19.05 -22.33
#